data_AF-A0A841I106-F1
#
_entry.id   AF-A0A841I106-F1
#
_cell.length_a   1.000
_cell.length_b   1.000
_cell.length_c   1.000
_cell.angle_alpha   90.00
_cell.angle_beta   90.00
_cell.angle_gamma   90.00
#
_symmetry.space_group_name_H-M   'P 1'
#
loop_
_entity.id
_entity.type
_entity.pdbx_description
1 polymer ?
#
loop_
_entity_poly.entity_id
_entity_poly.type
_entity_poly.pdbx_seq_one_letter_code
_entity_poly.pdbx_strand_id
1 'polypeptide(L)'
;MNPLFRYIGAALAWSAPAVAAAAGTLSGTLEAPAGVQLKGTVVVACAYGPDGCDEQDTRTVVIGASGNRVTFSIGKLPERAFKLLAWKDVNGNGEMDDGDYLARLTDAAGNDVSVTAPRQKLVMRATVLGSAQPQTARAPASGEAGGLKALVGRWGSVGASTGGYYHNGKFSAGNGGGMWYEIRPDGTFQFSSYIETSLYTCKKSFFKYQTGKVEVRGDQVTLTTRSGRAKYEDSCNPSSSYEEPLVPDPVTYTWATRKHEGRTQLALREPKASNSLIFNLEP
;
A
#
# COMPACT_ATOMS: atom_id res chain seq x y z
N MET A 1 -26.40 -68.12 31.31
CA MET A 1 -26.75 -67.80 29.91
C MET A 1 -27.83 -66.72 29.96
N ASN A 2 -27.49 -65.46 29.68
CA ASN A 2 -28.42 -64.33 29.71
C ASN A 2 -27.97 -63.30 28.66
N PRO A 3 -28.85 -62.77 27.79
CA PRO A 3 -28.41 -61.99 26.63
C PRO A 3 -28.21 -60.51 26.94
N LEU A 4 -27.13 -59.96 26.39
CA LEU A 4 -26.81 -58.53 26.36
C LEU A 4 -27.75 -57.78 25.42
N PHE A 5 -28.57 -56.88 25.97
CA PHE A 5 -29.33 -55.89 25.20
C PHE A 5 -28.39 -54.78 24.72
N ARG A 6 -28.24 -54.63 23.39
CA ARG A 6 -27.61 -53.47 22.75
C ARG A 6 -28.65 -52.35 22.60
N TYR A 7 -28.48 -51.25 23.31
CA TYR A 7 -29.20 -50.00 23.03
C TYR A 7 -28.49 -49.24 21.91
N ILE A 8 -29.13 -49.12 20.75
CA ILE A 8 -28.73 -48.19 19.68
C ILE A 8 -29.46 -46.87 19.95
N GLY A 9 -28.77 -45.91 20.55
CA GLY A 9 -29.27 -44.54 20.67
C GLY A 9 -29.07 -43.79 19.35
N ALA A 10 -30.14 -43.62 18.57
CA ALA A 10 -30.15 -42.72 17.43
C ALA A 10 -30.16 -41.27 17.93
N ALA A 11 -29.03 -40.58 17.83
CA ALA A 11 -28.95 -39.15 18.06
C ALA A 11 -29.59 -38.41 16.87
N LEU A 12 -30.81 -37.90 17.06
CA LEU A 12 -31.43 -36.92 16.18
C LEU A 12 -30.64 -35.61 16.29
N ALA A 13 -29.78 -35.33 15.30
CA ALA A 13 -29.14 -34.04 15.17
C ALA A 13 -30.19 -33.01 14.73
N TRP A 14 -30.54 -32.10 15.62
CA TRP A 14 -31.37 -30.94 15.29
C TRP A 14 -30.49 -29.95 14.50
N SER A 15 -30.67 -29.89 13.18
CA SER A 15 -30.06 -28.84 12.36
C SER A 15 -30.78 -27.52 12.65
N ALA A 16 -30.16 -26.65 13.43
CA ALA A 16 -30.63 -25.27 13.56
C ALA A 16 -30.52 -24.59 12.16
N PRO A 17 -31.57 -23.89 11.69
CA PRO A 17 -31.48 -23.14 10.46
C PRO A 17 -30.41 -22.06 10.60
N ALA A 18 -29.45 -22.01 9.67
CA ALA A 18 -28.50 -20.92 9.57
C ALA A 18 -29.29 -19.64 9.26
N VAL A 19 -29.33 -18.71 10.22
CA VAL A 19 -29.87 -17.37 10.00
C VAL A 19 -28.92 -16.66 9.04
N ALA A 20 -29.34 -16.51 7.77
CA ALA A 20 -28.59 -15.73 6.80
C ALA A 20 -28.45 -14.28 7.34
N ALA A 21 -27.21 -13.85 7.59
CA ALA A 21 -26.93 -12.48 8.00
C ALA A 21 -27.52 -11.52 6.97
N ALA A 22 -28.34 -10.58 7.44
CA ALA A 22 -29.01 -9.62 6.56
C ALA A 22 -27.95 -8.75 5.88
N ALA A 23 -27.84 -8.87 4.56
CA ALA A 23 -26.80 -8.21 3.82
C ALA A 23 -27.03 -6.68 3.82
N GLY A 24 -26.07 -5.94 4.37
CA GLY A 24 -26.15 -4.49 4.56
C GLY A 24 -25.91 -3.71 3.27
N THR A 25 -26.25 -2.43 3.29
CA THR A 25 -25.98 -1.48 2.19
C THR A 25 -25.21 -0.27 2.70
N LEU A 26 -24.15 0.11 1.97
CA LEU A 26 -23.45 1.38 2.13
C LEU A 26 -23.86 2.33 1.00
N SER A 27 -24.27 3.55 1.34
CA SER A 27 -24.64 4.55 0.33
C SER A 27 -24.17 5.95 0.68
N GLY A 28 -23.94 6.75 -0.36
CA GLY A 28 -23.36 8.07 -0.20
C GLY A 28 -23.26 8.87 -1.48
N THR A 29 -22.46 9.93 -1.41
CA THR A 29 -22.14 10.84 -2.50
C THR A 29 -20.64 10.83 -2.75
N LEU A 30 -20.26 10.75 -4.01
CA LEU A 30 -18.91 10.96 -4.48
C LEU A 30 -18.85 12.32 -5.17
N GLU A 31 -17.88 13.14 -4.78
CA GLU A 31 -17.65 14.49 -5.28
C GLU A 31 -16.28 14.58 -5.92
N ALA A 32 -16.18 15.25 -7.07
CA ALA A 32 -14.92 15.51 -7.76
C ALA A 32 -14.70 17.03 -7.95
N PRO A 33 -13.46 17.45 -8.23
CA PRO A 33 -13.17 18.84 -8.59
C PRO A 33 -14.02 19.30 -9.79
N ALA A 34 -14.18 20.62 -9.92
CA ALA A 34 -14.91 21.20 -11.05
C ALA A 34 -14.30 20.75 -12.38
N GLY A 35 -15.16 20.38 -13.34
CA GLY A 35 -14.74 19.89 -14.67
C GLY A 35 -14.47 18.38 -14.75
N VAL A 36 -14.45 17.65 -13.63
CA VAL A 36 -14.21 16.20 -13.61
C VAL A 36 -15.51 15.42 -13.70
N GLN A 37 -15.58 14.43 -14.59
CA GLN A 37 -16.73 13.55 -14.76
C GLN A 37 -16.51 12.22 -14.03
N LEU A 38 -17.45 11.86 -13.15
CA LEU A 38 -17.37 10.64 -12.34
C LEU A 38 -17.97 9.39 -13.02
N LYS A 39 -18.47 9.51 -14.25
CA LYS A 39 -18.92 8.34 -15.02
C LYS A 39 -17.73 7.40 -15.25
N GLY A 40 -17.94 6.11 -14.98
CA GLY A 40 -16.91 5.08 -15.10
C GLY A 40 -16.03 4.92 -13.85
N THR A 41 -16.21 5.74 -12.82
CA THR A 41 -15.51 5.56 -11.54
C THR A 41 -15.92 4.25 -10.88
N VAL A 42 -14.94 3.49 -10.40
CA VAL A 42 -15.17 2.27 -9.60
C VAL A 42 -15.17 2.66 -8.12
N VAL A 43 -16.26 2.36 -7.41
CA VAL A 43 -16.34 2.49 -5.95
C VAL A 43 -16.19 1.11 -5.33
N VAL A 44 -15.28 0.98 -4.38
CA VAL A 44 -14.90 -0.30 -3.75
C VAL A 44 -15.20 -0.22 -2.25
N ALA A 45 -15.94 -1.20 -1.75
CA ALA A 45 -16.04 -1.52 -0.34
C ALA A 45 -15.06 -2.65 -0.03
N CYS A 46 -13.86 -2.27 0.42
CA CYS A 46 -12.78 -3.18 0.74
C CYS A 46 -12.99 -3.74 2.15
N ALA A 47 -13.20 -5.06 2.24
CA ALA A 47 -13.26 -5.78 3.50
C ALA A 47 -11.84 -5.93 4.05
N TYR A 48 -11.40 -5.00 4.89
CA TYR A 48 -10.00 -4.97 5.32
C TYR A 48 -9.71 -6.12 6.30
N GLY A 49 -8.63 -6.85 6.03
CA GLY A 49 -8.05 -7.92 6.84
C GLY A 49 -6.55 -7.69 7.09
N PRO A 50 -5.85 -8.64 7.73
CA PRO A 50 -4.42 -8.51 8.05
C PRO A 50 -3.54 -8.38 6.80
N ASP A 51 -3.96 -8.96 5.68
CA ASP A 51 -3.20 -8.98 4.42
C ASP A 51 -3.74 -7.97 3.38
N GLY A 52 -4.57 -7.02 3.80
CA GLY A 52 -5.18 -6.01 2.93
C GLY A 52 -6.67 -6.25 2.65
N CYS A 53 -7.13 -5.94 1.44
CA CYS A 53 -8.53 -6.15 1.07
C CYS A 53 -8.80 -7.63 0.82
N ASP A 54 -9.71 -8.20 1.60
CA ASP A 54 -10.24 -9.55 1.38
C ASP A 54 -11.14 -9.53 0.13
N GLU A 55 -10.67 -10.12 -0.96
CA GLU A 55 -11.39 -10.13 -2.25
C GLU A 55 -12.74 -10.85 -2.17
N GLN A 56 -12.90 -11.84 -1.29
CA GLN A 56 -14.14 -12.62 -1.18
C GLN A 56 -15.29 -11.78 -0.64
N ASP A 57 -14.96 -10.86 0.27
CA ASP A 57 -15.91 -9.97 0.93
C ASP A 57 -15.93 -8.55 0.35
N THR A 58 -14.97 -8.23 -0.52
CA THR A 58 -14.93 -6.95 -1.22
C THR A 58 -16.03 -6.86 -2.27
N ARG A 59 -16.66 -5.69 -2.37
CA ARG A 59 -17.70 -5.41 -3.37
C ARG A 59 -17.37 -4.13 -4.13
N THR A 60 -17.69 -4.10 -5.41
CA THR A 60 -17.46 -2.96 -6.28
C THR A 60 -18.74 -2.53 -6.98
N VAL A 61 -18.84 -1.24 -7.30
CA VAL A 61 -19.88 -0.70 -8.18
C VAL A 61 -19.25 0.32 -9.12
N VAL A 62 -19.67 0.30 -10.38
CA VAL A 62 -19.24 1.30 -11.37
C VAL A 62 -20.29 2.39 -11.46
N ILE A 63 -19.87 3.65 -11.37
CA ILE A 63 -20.75 4.80 -11.51
C ILE A 63 -21.16 4.94 -12.99
N GLY A 64 -22.45 4.72 -13.28
CA GLY A 64 -23.01 4.96 -14.61
C GLY A 64 -23.39 6.41 -14.90
N ALA A 65 -23.63 7.21 -13.85
CA ALA A 65 -24.09 8.59 -13.97
C ALA A 65 -22.94 9.55 -14.30
N SER A 66 -23.21 10.53 -15.16
CA SER A 66 -22.30 11.65 -15.42
C SER A 66 -22.51 12.76 -14.39
N GLY A 67 -21.51 13.61 -14.21
CA GLY A 67 -21.49 14.72 -13.26
C GLY A 67 -20.24 14.71 -12.38
N ASN A 68 -19.95 15.86 -11.78
CA ASN A 68 -18.89 16.00 -10.76
C ASN A 68 -19.39 15.69 -9.33
N ARG A 69 -20.68 15.38 -9.18
CA ARG A 69 -21.29 14.90 -7.94
C ARG A 69 -22.30 13.82 -8.28
N VAL A 70 -22.08 12.62 -7.76
CA VAL A 70 -22.89 11.43 -8.05
C VAL A 70 -23.19 10.67 -6.78
N THR A 71 -24.31 9.97 -6.74
CA THR A 71 -24.63 9.05 -5.65
C THR A 71 -24.14 7.64 -5.95
N PHE A 72 -23.69 6.92 -4.93
CA PHE A 72 -23.33 5.50 -5.04
C PHE A 72 -24.09 4.67 -4.00
N SER A 73 -24.27 3.39 -4.30
CA SER A 73 -24.85 2.41 -3.39
C SER A 73 -24.21 1.04 -3.61
N ILE A 74 -23.68 0.45 -2.54
CA ILE A 74 -23.08 -0.90 -2.53
C ILE A 74 -23.90 -1.75 -1.58
N GLY A 75 -24.67 -2.69 -2.14
CA GLY A 75 -25.48 -3.63 -1.36
C GLY A 75 -24.80 -4.97 -1.18
N LYS A 76 -25.49 -5.88 -0.50
CA LYS A 76 -25.06 -7.27 -0.26
C LYS A 76 -23.73 -7.38 0.51
N LEU A 77 -23.51 -6.48 1.45
CA LEU A 77 -22.30 -6.46 2.27
C LEU A 77 -22.48 -7.31 3.53
N PRO A 78 -21.51 -8.17 3.89
CA PRO A 78 -21.53 -8.85 5.18
C PRO A 78 -21.42 -7.87 6.35
N GLU A 79 -21.81 -8.31 7.54
CA GLU A 79 -21.77 -7.52 8.77
C GLU A 79 -20.33 -7.39 9.30
N ARG A 80 -19.53 -6.55 8.64
CA ARG A 80 -18.16 -6.23 9.04
C ARG A 80 -17.77 -4.80 8.68
N ALA A 81 -16.59 -4.38 9.11
CA ALA A 81 -16.05 -3.07 8.80
C ALA A 81 -15.37 -3.06 7.42
N PHE A 82 -15.58 -1.99 6.65
CA PHE A 82 -15.03 -1.78 5.33
C PHE A 82 -14.26 -0.47 5.25
N LYS A 83 -13.19 -0.44 4.45
CA LYS A 83 -12.62 0.80 3.93
C LYS A 83 -13.29 1.11 2.59
N LEU A 84 -13.71 2.36 2.39
CA LEU A 84 -14.25 2.80 1.11
C LEU A 84 -13.21 3.58 0.32
N LEU A 85 -13.06 3.23 -0.95
CA LEU A 85 -12.30 4.00 -1.93
C LEU A 85 -13.08 4.12 -3.23
N ALA A 86 -12.79 5.15 -4.01
CA ALA A 86 -13.29 5.29 -5.37
C ALA A 86 -12.16 5.71 -6.30
N TRP A 87 -12.04 5.05 -7.44
CA TRP A 87 -10.97 5.29 -8.41
C TRP A 87 -11.54 5.55 -9.80
N LYS A 88 -11.11 6.67 -10.39
CA LYS A 88 -11.37 7.01 -11.79
C LYS A 88 -10.06 6.87 -12.55
N ASP A 89 -9.99 5.81 -13.35
CA ASP A 89 -9.00 5.64 -14.40
C ASP A 89 -9.28 6.65 -15.53
N VAL A 90 -8.43 7.65 -15.68
CA VAL A 90 -8.56 8.73 -16.66
C VAL A 90 -7.94 8.33 -17.99
N ASN A 91 -6.82 7.61 -17.96
CA ASN A 91 -6.04 7.27 -19.15
C ASN A 91 -6.43 5.91 -19.76
N GLY A 92 -7.22 5.10 -19.04
CA GLY A 92 -7.74 3.81 -19.47
C GLY A 92 -6.74 2.66 -19.42
N ASN A 93 -5.64 2.80 -18.69
CA ASN A 93 -4.58 1.79 -18.65
C ASN A 93 -4.80 0.70 -17.60
N GLY A 94 -5.81 0.84 -16.73
CA GLY A 94 -6.09 -0.14 -15.68
C GLY A 94 -5.17 -0.04 -14.46
N GLU A 95 -4.33 0.99 -14.34
CA GLU A 95 -3.39 1.21 -13.25
C GLU A 95 -3.73 2.49 -12.49
N MET A 96 -3.63 2.48 -11.16
CA MET A 96 -3.87 3.68 -10.36
C MET A 96 -2.62 4.57 -10.34
N ASP A 97 -2.55 5.53 -11.25
CA ASP A 97 -1.33 6.33 -11.50
C ASP A 97 -1.55 7.85 -11.55
N ASP A 98 -0.53 8.58 -11.99
CA ASP A 98 -0.55 10.04 -12.06
C ASP A 98 -1.55 10.55 -13.11
N GLY A 99 -2.47 11.40 -12.68
CA GLY A 99 -3.54 11.95 -13.50
C GLY A 99 -4.91 11.31 -13.24
N ASP A 100 -4.95 10.16 -12.57
CA ASP A 100 -6.19 9.52 -12.12
C ASP A 100 -6.80 10.22 -10.91
N TYR A 101 -8.05 9.88 -10.58
CA TYR A 101 -8.67 10.39 -9.36
C TYR A 101 -8.90 9.28 -8.35
N LEU A 102 -8.51 9.54 -7.10
CA LEU A 102 -8.79 8.69 -5.94
C LEU A 102 -9.61 9.45 -4.91
N ALA A 103 -10.65 8.81 -4.39
CA ALA A 103 -11.34 9.22 -3.18
C ALA A 103 -11.19 8.14 -2.12
N ARG A 104 -11.00 8.53 -0.86
CA ARG A 104 -11.10 7.64 0.30
C ARG A 104 -12.14 8.18 1.25
N LEU A 105 -12.83 7.31 1.98
CA LEU A 105 -13.65 7.74 3.10
C LEU A 105 -12.74 8.09 4.28
N THR A 106 -12.73 9.37 4.64
CA THR A 106 -11.90 9.92 5.71
C THR A 106 -12.73 10.61 6.80
N ASP A 107 -12.15 10.75 7.99
CA ASP A 107 -12.69 11.63 9.03
C ASP A 107 -12.39 13.12 8.73
N ALA A 108 -12.82 14.00 9.63
CA ALA A 108 -12.56 15.45 9.51
C ALA A 108 -11.07 15.83 9.57
N ALA A 109 -10.21 14.96 10.12
CA ALA A 109 -8.77 15.14 10.17
C ALA A 109 -8.05 14.57 8.93
N GLY A 110 -8.79 13.90 8.04
CA GLY A 110 -8.25 13.29 6.82
C GLY A 110 -7.73 11.86 7.01
N ASN A 111 -7.97 11.22 8.16
CA ASN A 111 -7.57 9.83 8.38
C ASN A 111 -8.58 8.88 7.74
N ASP A 112 -8.10 7.79 7.15
CA ASP A 112 -8.96 6.75 6.57
C ASP A 112 -9.83 6.08 7.66
N VAL A 113 -11.15 6.09 7.48
CA VAL A 113 -12.09 5.50 8.45
C VAL A 113 -12.70 4.21 7.92
N SER A 114 -12.99 3.29 8.85
CA SER A 114 -13.75 2.08 8.54
C SER A 114 -15.24 2.30 8.81
N VAL A 115 -16.09 1.66 8.01
CA VAL A 115 -17.55 1.76 8.13
C VAL A 115 -18.20 0.39 8.07
N THR A 116 -19.20 0.15 8.92
CA THR A 116 -20.01 -1.09 8.92
C THR A 116 -21.34 -0.82 8.23
N ALA A 117 -21.82 -1.77 7.43
CA ALA A 117 -23.14 -1.69 6.82
C ALA A 117 -24.24 -2.09 7.82
N PRO A 118 -25.45 -1.50 7.75
CA PRO A 118 -25.87 -0.46 6.83
C PRO A 118 -25.44 0.94 7.27
N ARG A 119 -24.99 1.76 6.32
CA ARG A 119 -24.67 3.18 6.56
C ARG A 119 -25.01 4.02 5.34
N GLN A 120 -25.53 5.22 5.58
CA GLN A 120 -25.97 6.15 4.54
C GLN A 120 -25.31 7.52 4.73
N LYS A 121 -25.47 8.39 3.73
CA LYS A 121 -24.96 9.78 3.74
C LYS A 121 -23.44 9.86 3.89
N LEU A 122 -22.75 8.85 3.38
CA LEU A 122 -21.29 8.87 3.26
C LEU A 122 -20.89 9.90 2.22
N VAL A 123 -19.79 10.62 2.44
CA VAL A 123 -19.26 11.57 1.48
C VAL A 123 -17.81 11.21 1.22
N MET A 124 -17.48 10.99 -0.05
CA MET A 124 -16.11 10.80 -0.49
C MET A 124 -15.75 11.90 -1.49
N ARG A 125 -14.54 12.43 -1.38
CA ARG A 125 -14.04 13.51 -2.23
C ARG A 125 -12.85 13.01 -3.02
N ALA A 126 -12.99 13.00 -4.34
CA ALA A 126 -11.96 12.59 -5.26
C ALA A 126 -10.90 13.69 -5.39
N THR A 127 -9.64 13.28 -5.37
CA THR A 127 -8.46 14.12 -5.61
C THR A 127 -7.65 13.47 -6.70
N VAL A 128 -7.08 14.27 -7.58
CA VAL A 128 -6.19 13.77 -8.62
C VAL A 128 -4.88 13.26 -7.98
N LEU A 129 -4.50 12.06 -8.37
CA LEU A 129 -3.24 11.42 -8.05
C LEU A 129 -2.13 12.05 -8.90
N GLY A 130 -0.94 12.19 -8.33
CA GLY A 130 0.24 12.68 -9.07
C GLY A 130 0.26 14.18 -9.38
N SER A 131 -0.88 14.86 -9.43
CA SER A 131 -0.86 16.32 -9.42
C SER A 131 -0.37 16.77 -8.05
N ALA A 132 0.68 17.58 -8.01
CA ALA A 132 1.01 18.36 -6.84
C ALA A 132 -0.27 19.10 -6.42
N GLN A 133 -0.91 18.65 -5.34
CA GLN A 133 -2.07 19.32 -4.78
C GLN A 133 -1.69 20.80 -4.63
N PRO A 134 -2.55 21.78 -4.97
CA PRO A 134 -2.37 23.14 -4.49
C PRO A 134 -2.49 23.03 -2.97
N GLN A 135 -1.37 22.75 -2.32
CA GLN A 135 -1.22 22.96 -0.90
C GLN A 135 -1.43 24.46 -0.77
N THR A 136 -2.61 24.88 -0.30
CA THR A 136 -2.64 26.04 0.60
C THR A 136 -1.54 25.75 1.57
N ALA A 137 -0.44 26.49 1.45
CA ALA A 137 0.79 26.27 2.17
C ALA A 137 0.49 26.30 3.67
N ARG A 138 0.11 25.14 4.22
CA ARG A 138 0.54 24.82 5.56
C ARG A 138 2.02 24.68 5.37
N ALA A 139 2.74 25.72 5.78
CA ALA A 139 4.19 25.75 5.81
C ALA A 139 4.66 24.35 6.19
N PRO A 140 5.63 23.75 5.46
CA PRO A 140 6.19 22.47 5.86
C PRO A 140 6.45 22.58 7.34
N ALA A 141 5.83 21.70 8.14
CA ALA A 141 6.11 21.62 9.57
C ALA A 141 7.62 21.54 9.63
N SER A 142 8.22 22.64 10.07
CA SER A 142 9.62 23.01 10.01
C SER A 142 10.48 21.77 9.86
N GLY A 143 11.06 21.58 8.66
CA GLY A 143 12.25 20.75 8.52
C GLY A 143 13.19 21.25 9.60
N GLU A 144 13.40 20.43 10.63
CA GLU A 144 14.22 20.80 11.76
C GLU A 144 15.58 21.25 11.19
N ALA A 145 16.10 22.37 11.70
CA ALA A 145 17.32 23.03 11.26
C ALA A 145 18.62 22.19 11.44
N GLY A 146 18.51 20.87 11.45
CA GLY A 146 19.63 19.93 11.59
C GLY A 146 20.38 19.66 10.28
N GLY A 147 19.83 19.99 9.12
CA GLY A 147 20.46 19.74 7.82
C GLY A 147 20.90 18.28 7.69
N LEU A 148 22.11 18.04 7.18
CA LEU A 148 22.69 16.68 7.07
C LEU A 148 22.66 15.91 8.41
N LYS A 149 22.87 16.57 9.56
CA LYS A 149 22.92 15.90 10.87
C LYS A 149 21.61 15.19 11.22
N ALA A 150 20.47 15.70 10.76
CA ALA A 150 19.17 15.09 11.00
C ALA A 150 18.95 13.80 10.19
N LEU A 151 19.72 13.62 9.11
CA LEU A 151 19.67 12.43 8.25
C LEU A 151 20.73 11.39 8.62
N VAL A 152 21.76 11.76 9.37
CA VAL A 152 22.82 10.81 9.78
C VAL A 152 22.20 9.66 10.55
N GLY A 153 22.47 8.45 10.10
CA GLY A 153 21.94 7.24 10.70
C GLY A 153 21.79 6.10 9.70
N ARG A 154 21.36 4.96 10.22
CA ARG A 154 20.97 3.80 9.44
C ARG A 154 19.45 3.74 9.38
N TRP A 155 18.89 3.65 8.19
CA TRP A 155 17.47 3.72 7.94
C TRP A 155 17.04 2.49 7.16
N GLY A 156 16.12 1.72 7.71
CA GLY A 156 15.67 0.45 7.13
C GLY A 156 14.16 0.41 6.91
N SER A 157 13.76 -0.13 5.78
CA SER A 157 12.37 -0.54 5.52
C SER A 157 12.40 -1.99 5.07
N VAL A 158 11.64 -2.85 5.75
CA VAL A 158 11.57 -4.27 5.44
C VAL A 158 10.10 -4.65 5.25
N GLY A 159 9.84 -5.44 4.24
CA GLY A 159 8.54 -6.03 3.97
C GLY A 159 8.72 -7.50 3.71
N ALA A 160 7.99 -8.34 4.42
CA ALA A 160 7.95 -9.77 4.16
C ALA A 160 6.49 -10.21 4.13
N SER A 161 6.15 -11.08 3.18
CA SER A 161 4.90 -11.81 3.18
C SER A 161 4.87 -12.72 4.40
N THR A 162 3.81 -12.63 5.19
CA THR A 162 3.51 -13.53 6.31
C THR A 162 3.02 -14.89 5.81
N GLY A 163 2.55 -14.98 4.56
CA GLY A 163 2.07 -16.20 3.93
C GLY A 163 3.12 -16.92 3.10
N GLY A 164 3.07 -18.26 3.13
CA GLY A 164 3.73 -19.17 2.19
C GLY A 164 2.71 -20.18 1.65
N TYR A 165 3.06 -20.95 0.63
CA TYR A 165 2.16 -21.95 0.05
C TYR A 165 2.84 -23.32 -0.06
N TYR A 166 2.02 -24.36 -0.08
CA TYR A 166 2.47 -25.71 -0.36
C TYR A 166 2.17 -26.06 -1.83
N HIS A 167 3.17 -26.61 -2.52
CA HIS A 167 3.01 -27.20 -3.83
C HIS A 167 3.74 -28.55 -3.87
N ASN A 168 3.04 -29.64 -4.22
CA ASN A 168 3.56 -31.00 -4.22
C ASN A 168 4.25 -31.42 -2.92
N GLY A 169 3.67 -31.07 -1.77
CA GLY A 169 4.20 -31.40 -0.44
C GLY A 169 5.44 -30.59 -0.03
N LYS A 170 5.90 -29.64 -0.86
CA LYS A 170 6.99 -28.72 -0.53
C LYS A 170 6.44 -27.35 -0.15
N PHE A 171 6.92 -26.81 0.95
CA PHE A 171 6.64 -25.44 1.38
C PHE A 171 7.53 -24.47 0.63
N SER A 172 6.92 -23.42 0.09
CA SER A 172 7.61 -22.25 -0.45
C SER A 172 7.34 -21.06 0.47
N ALA A 173 8.41 -20.44 0.97
CA ALA A 173 8.32 -19.23 1.77
C ALA A 173 7.73 -18.08 0.93
N GLY A 174 7.12 -17.12 1.63
CA GLY A 174 6.61 -15.90 1.01
C GLY A 174 7.70 -15.01 0.41
N ASN A 175 7.26 -14.04 -0.36
CA ASN A 175 8.11 -13.00 -0.94
C ASN A 175 8.57 -12.02 0.14
N GLY A 176 9.70 -11.36 -0.08
CA GLY A 176 10.15 -10.37 0.87
C GLY A 176 11.26 -9.49 0.32
N GLY A 177 11.60 -8.47 1.09
CA GLY A 177 12.62 -7.54 0.70
C GLY A 177 12.85 -6.47 1.74
N GLY A 178 13.82 -5.62 1.44
CA GLY A 178 14.07 -4.44 2.21
C GLY A 178 14.92 -3.45 1.46
N MET A 179 14.96 -2.26 2.01
CA MET A 179 15.74 -1.13 1.54
C MET A 179 16.42 -0.50 2.75
N TRP A 180 17.69 -0.18 2.59
CA TRP A 180 18.52 0.39 3.64
C TRP A 180 19.32 1.56 3.12
N TYR A 181 19.35 2.64 3.91
CA TYR A 181 20.28 3.73 3.76
C TYR A 181 21.19 3.81 4.99
N GLU A 182 22.47 4.02 4.78
CA GLU A 182 23.39 4.50 5.81
C GLU A 182 23.90 5.86 5.36
N ILE A 183 23.53 6.92 6.08
CA ILE A 183 23.97 8.28 5.82
C ILE A 183 24.99 8.65 6.88
N ARG A 184 26.21 9.00 6.44
CA ARG A 184 27.34 9.29 7.32
C ARG A 184 27.50 10.79 7.57
N PRO A 185 28.12 11.20 8.70
CA PRO A 185 28.37 12.62 9.00
C PRO A 185 29.20 13.38 7.95
N ASP A 186 30.00 12.67 7.15
CA ASP A 186 30.86 13.24 6.09
C ASP A 186 30.11 13.49 4.76
N GLY A 187 28.79 13.35 4.77
CA GLY A 187 27.93 13.55 3.61
C GLY A 187 28.06 12.44 2.57
N THR A 188 28.55 11.25 2.94
CA THR A 188 28.46 10.06 2.10
C THR A 188 27.22 9.24 2.47
N PHE A 189 26.72 8.48 1.49
CA PHE A 189 25.72 7.45 1.76
C PHE A 189 26.12 6.11 1.18
N GLN A 190 25.56 5.06 1.78
CA GLN A 190 25.44 3.73 1.21
C GLN A 190 23.96 3.39 1.13
N PHE A 191 23.54 2.81 0.02
CA PHE A 191 22.19 2.29 -0.18
C PHE A 191 22.27 0.82 -0.58
N SER A 192 21.39 0.01 -0.01
CA SER A 192 21.15 -1.36 -0.49
C SER A 192 19.65 -1.63 -0.57
N SER A 193 19.23 -2.37 -1.58
CA SER A 193 17.89 -2.96 -1.63
C SER A 193 17.96 -4.40 -2.06
N TYR A 194 17.08 -5.22 -1.49
CA TYR A 194 16.87 -6.60 -1.88
C TYR A 194 15.39 -6.86 -2.01
N ILE A 195 14.96 -7.47 -3.11
CA ILE A 195 13.59 -7.93 -3.30
C ILE A 195 13.68 -9.35 -3.84
N GLU A 196 12.91 -10.27 -3.26
CA GLU A 196 12.82 -11.65 -3.68
C GLU A 196 11.36 -12.06 -3.81
N THR A 197 11.08 -12.74 -4.92
CA THR A 197 9.78 -13.36 -5.20
C THR A 197 9.97 -14.82 -5.55
N SER A 198 9.20 -15.70 -4.91
CA SER A 198 9.19 -17.14 -5.14
C SER A 198 7.84 -17.59 -5.72
N LEU A 199 7.83 -18.09 -6.95
CA LEU A 199 6.66 -18.63 -7.65
C LEU A 199 6.91 -20.08 -8.08
N TYR A 200 6.27 -21.03 -7.41
CA TYR A 200 6.50 -22.47 -7.50
C TYR A 200 7.98 -22.84 -7.31
N THR A 201 8.62 -23.37 -8.35
CA THR A 201 10.06 -23.69 -8.40
C THR A 201 10.90 -22.53 -8.92
N CYS A 202 10.28 -21.39 -9.21
CA CYS A 202 10.93 -20.18 -9.69
C CYS A 202 11.29 -19.25 -8.55
N LYS A 203 12.51 -18.72 -8.57
CA LYS A 203 12.96 -17.64 -7.70
C LYS A 203 13.45 -16.50 -8.57
N LYS A 204 12.95 -15.31 -8.29
CA LYS A 204 13.43 -14.06 -8.88
C LYS A 204 13.94 -13.17 -7.76
N SER A 205 15.13 -12.60 -7.93
CA SER A 205 15.69 -11.65 -6.97
C SER A 205 16.21 -10.41 -7.68
N PHE A 206 16.09 -9.27 -7.01
CA PHE A 206 16.70 -8.02 -7.42
C PHE A 206 17.51 -7.48 -6.25
N PHE A 207 18.79 -7.24 -6.48
CA PHE A 207 19.70 -6.62 -5.55
C PHE A 207 20.25 -5.33 -6.15
N LYS A 208 20.22 -4.25 -5.38
CA LYS A 208 20.83 -2.98 -5.75
C LYS A 208 21.73 -2.52 -4.63
N TYR A 209 22.91 -2.04 -4.97
CA TYR A 209 23.85 -1.43 -4.04
C TYR A 209 24.43 -0.16 -4.64
N GLN A 210 24.46 0.92 -3.88
CA GLN A 210 24.99 2.22 -4.31
C GLN A 210 25.80 2.86 -3.18
N THR A 211 26.83 3.62 -3.56
CA THR A 211 27.48 4.57 -2.68
C THR A 211 27.56 5.93 -3.36
N GLY A 212 27.56 6.99 -2.57
CA GLY A 212 27.51 8.33 -3.16
C GLY A 212 27.64 9.47 -2.15
N LYS A 213 27.17 10.64 -2.56
CA LYS A 213 27.14 11.86 -1.74
C LYS A 213 25.71 12.30 -1.46
N VAL A 214 25.52 12.90 -0.29
CA VAL A 214 24.28 13.49 0.20
C VAL A 214 24.47 14.99 0.31
N GLU A 215 23.59 15.75 -0.34
CA GLU A 215 23.47 17.19 -0.17
C GLU A 215 22.09 17.52 0.39
N VAL A 216 22.04 18.33 1.45
CA VAL A 216 20.78 18.77 2.06
C VAL A 216 20.63 20.27 1.88
N ARG A 217 19.50 20.70 1.30
CA ARG A 217 19.15 22.12 1.08
C ARG A 217 17.72 22.34 1.54
N GLY A 218 17.56 22.81 2.78
CA GLY A 218 16.24 22.95 3.41
C GLY A 218 15.53 21.60 3.53
N ASP A 219 14.34 21.50 2.96
CA ASP A 219 13.51 20.29 2.92
C ASP A 219 13.86 19.36 1.74
N GLN A 220 14.91 19.68 0.98
CA GLN A 220 15.40 18.84 -0.11
C GLN A 220 16.67 18.09 0.29
N VAL A 221 16.74 16.82 -0.14
CA VAL A 221 17.94 16.00 -0.09
C VAL A 221 18.25 15.46 -1.48
N THR A 222 19.47 15.65 -1.95
CA THR A 222 19.97 15.10 -3.21
C THR A 222 20.98 14.00 -2.93
N LEU A 223 20.72 12.82 -3.47
CA LEU A 223 21.58 11.64 -3.41
C LEU A 223 22.26 11.45 -4.77
N THR A 224 23.57 11.70 -4.84
CA THR A 224 24.35 11.53 -6.07
C THR A 224 25.14 10.24 -6.00
N THR A 225 24.71 9.23 -6.77
CA THR A 225 25.42 7.95 -6.88
C THR A 225 26.79 8.18 -7.50
N ARG A 226 27.84 7.62 -6.90
CA ARG A 226 29.21 7.62 -7.45
C ARG A 226 29.62 6.26 -7.99
N SER A 227 29.20 5.21 -7.30
CA SER A 227 29.41 3.83 -7.72
C SER A 227 28.26 2.96 -7.23
N GLY A 228 28.00 1.88 -7.93
CA GLY A 228 26.98 0.93 -7.54
C GLY A 228 26.87 -0.22 -8.52
N ARG A 229 26.03 -1.18 -8.16
CA ARG A 229 25.69 -2.32 -9.00
C ARG A 229 24.23 -2.69 -8.82
N ALA A 230 23.59 -3.13 -9.89
CA ALA A 230 22.32 -3.81 -9.84
C ALA A 230 22.51 -5.24 -10.35
N LYS A 231 21.86 -6.18 -9.68
CA LYS A 231 21.86 -7.59 -10.04
C LYS A 231 20.43 -8.09 -10.03
N TYR A 232 20.03 -8.76 -11.10
CA TYR A 232 18.76 -9.45 -11.21
C TYR A 232 19.03 -10.93 -11.50
N GLU A 233 18.41 -11.82 -10.74
CA GLU A 233 18.49 -13.26 -10.96
C GLU A 233 17.09 -13.83 -11.20
N ASP A 234 16.97 -14.69 -12.20
CA ASP A 234 15.73 -15.37 -12.56
C ASP A 234 16.01 -16.86 -12.76
N SER A 235 15.59 -17.70 -11.80
CA SER A 235 15.82 -19.13 -11.88
C SER A 235 14.94 -19.85 -12.92
N CYS A 236 13.86 -19.21 -13.39
CA CYS A 236 13.06 -19.75 -14.50
C CYS A 236 13.70 -19.46 -15.85
N ASN A 237 14.33 -18.29 -15.98
CA ASN A 237 15.01 -17.91 -17.20
C ASN A 237 16.39 -17.33 -16.88
N PRO A 238 17.40 -18.18 -16.63
CA PRO A 238 18.75 -17.71 -16.29
C PRO A 238 19.35 -16.77 -17.35
N SER A 239 18.92 -16.86 -18.61
CA SER A 239 19.37 -15.97 -19.68
C SER A 239 18.89 -14.51 -19.51
N SER A 240 17.84 -14.28 -18.72
CA SER A 240 17.39 -12.94 -18.33
C SER A 240 18.09 -12.40 -17.09
N SER A 241 18.95 -13.19 -16.43
CA SER A 241 19.73 -12.70 -15.29
C SER A 241 20.81 -11.75 -15.78
N TYR A 242 21.03 -10.66 -15.06
CA TYR A 242 22.04 -9.68 -15.41
C TYR A 242 22.69 -9.08 -14.17
N GLU A 243 23.87 -8.53 -14.39
CA GLU A 243 24.56 -7.70 -13.41
C GLU A 243 25.21 -6.54 -14.14
N GLU A 244 24.92 -5.32 -13.70
CA GLU A 244 25.38 -4.11 -14.37
C GLU A 244 25.85 -3.05 -13.36
N PRO A 245 26.87 -2.25 -13.74
CA PRO A 245 27.26 -1.09 -12.95
C PRO A 245 26.17 -0.02 -13.02
N LEU A 246 25.96 0.69 -11.91
CA LEU A 246 25.04 1.83 -11.90
C LEU A 246 25.77 3.08 -12.32
N VAL A 247 25.18 3.79 -13.29
CA VAL A 247 25.69 5.09 -13.75
C VAL A 247 25.37 6.16 -12.68
N PRO A 248 26.28 7.11 -12.42
CA PRO A 248 26.00 8.27 -11.59
C PRO A 248 24.73 8.99 -12.03
N ASP A 249 23.72 9.00 -11.17
CA ASP A 249 22.45 9.69 -11.39
C ASP A 249 22.02 10.37 -10.08
N PRO A 250 21.92 11.71 -10.04
CA PRO A 250 21.47 12.45 -8.87
C PRO A 250 19.95 12.38 -8.73
N VAL A 251 19.48 11.84 -7.60
CA VAL A 251 18.04 11.81 -7.28
C VAL A 251 17.76 12.79 -6.15
N THR A 252 16.78 13.66 -6.33
CA THR A 252 16.37 14.64 -5.32
C THR A 252 15.03 14.25 -4.73
N TYR A 253 14.94 14.29 -3.40
CA TYR A 253 13.72 14.05 -2.63
C TYR A 253 13.38 15.27 -1.80
N THR A 254 12.08 15.47 -1.56
CA THR A 254 11.63 16.14 -0.34
C THR A 254 11.77 15.17 0.82
N TRP A 255 12.24 15.64 1.98
CA TRP A 255 12.45 14.78 3.15
C TRP A 255 11.83 15.35 4.42
N ALA A 256 11.49 14.45 5.33
CA ALA A 256 11.10 14.79 6.69
C ALA A 256 11.45 13.63 7.64
N THR A 257 11.72 13.95 8.90
CA THR A 257 11.75 12.96 9.97
C THR A 257 10.52 13.14 10.87
N ARG A 258 10.01 12.04 11.43
CA ARG A 258 8.91 12.07 12.40
C ARG A 258 9.07 10.98 13.44
N LYS A 259 8.43 11.17 14.59
CA LYS A 259 8.20 10.09 15.56
C LYS A 259 6.88 9.39 15.25
N HIS A 260 6.90 8.07 15.13
CA HIS A 260 5.71 7.23 14.95
C HIS A 260 5.87 6.00 15.84
N GLU A 261 4.92 5.78 16.76
CA GLU A 261 4.95 4.63 17.70
C GLU A 261 6.29 4.50 18.45
N GLY A 262 6.84 5.62 18.89
CA GLY A 262 8.13 5.67 19.61
C GLY A 262 9.38 5.53 18.71
N ARG A 263 9.23 5.20 17.43
CA ARG A 263 10.34 5.07 16.48
C ARG A 263 10.54 6.35 15.67
N THR A 264 11.79 6.68 15.36
CA THR A 264 12.08 7.74 14.37
C THR A 264 11.91 7.16 12.98
N GLN A 265 11.15 7.85 12.13
CA GLN A 265 10.97 7.52 10.73
C GLN A 265 11.56 8.61 9.84
N LEU A 266 12.19 8.21 8.74
CA LEU A 266 12.58 9.06 7.62
C LEU A 266 11.56 8.86 6.50
N ALA A 267 11.00 9.96 6.00
CA ALA A 267 10.18 10.01 4.81
C ALA A 267 10.97 10.64 3.66
N LEU A 268 11.09 9.95 2.53
CA LEU A 268 11.67 10.47 1.28
C LEU A 268 10.60 10.46 0.20
N ARG A 269 10.36 11.60 -0.47
CA ARG A 269 9.36 11.70 -1.55
C ARG A 269 9.96 12.38 -2.77
N GLU A 270 9.92 11.67 -3.89
CA GLU A 270 10.32 12.21 -5.18
C GLU A 270 9.37 13.33 -5.64
N PRO A 271 9.81 14.29 -6.48
CA PRO A 271 9.00 15.43 -6.88
C PRO A 271 7.67 15.07 -7.53
N LYS A 272 7.60 13.92 -8.20
CA LYS A 272 6.41 13.41 -8.89
C LYS A 272 5.68 12.33 -8.11
N ALA A 273 6.26 11.80 -7.03
CA ALA A 273 5.65 10.72 -6.28
C ALA A 273 4.52 11.24 -5.37
N SER A 274 3.36 10.59 -5.45
CA SER A 274 2.24 10.82 -4.55
C SER A 274 2.49 10.29 -3.12
N ASN A 275 3.36 9.29 -2.99
CA ASN A 275 3.70 8.63 -1.73
C ASN A 275 5.16 8.88 -1.32
N SER A 276 5.42 8.81 -0.02
CA SER A 276 6.78 8.81 0.53
C SER A 276 7.26 7.40 0.79
N LEU A 277 8.52 7.14 0.49
CA LEU A 277 9.26 6.00 1.03
C LEU A 277 9.47 6.24 2.52
N ILE A 278 9.05 5.29 3.36
CA ILE A 278 9.18 5.38 4.82
C ILE A 278 10.22 4.37 5.30
N PHE A 279 11.20 4.86 6.05
CA PHE A 279 12.25 4.07 6.67
C PHE A 279 12.23 4.29 8.17
N ASN A 280 12.53 3.26 8.96
CA ASN A 280 12.72 3.37 10.40
C ASN A 280 14.20 3.53 10.70
N LEU A 281 14.53 4.37 11.68
CA LEU A 281 15.89 4.46 12.20
C LEU A 281 16.26 3.13 12.87
N GLU A 282 17.35 2.53 12.43
CA GLU A 282 17.93 1.34 13.04
C GLU A 282 18.72 1.72 14.31
N PRO A 283 18.72 0.85 15.34
CA PRO A 283 19.49 1.05 16.55
C PRO A 283 21.01 1.03 16.34
#